data_AF-A0A933H5E7-F1
#
_entry.id   AF-A0A933H5E7-F1
#
_cell.length_a   1.000
_cell.length_b   1.000
_cell.length_c   1.000
_cell.angle_alpha   90.00
_cell.angle_beta   90.00
_cell.angle_gamma   90.00
#
_symmetry.space_group_name_H-M   'P 1'
#
loop_
_entity.id
_entity.type
_entity.pdbx_description
1 polymer ?
#
loop_
_entity_poly.entity_id
_entity_poly.type
_entity_poly.pdbx_seq_one_letter_code
_entity_poly.pdbx_strand_id
1 'polypeptide(L)'
;MGLRRRGVDVVTAAEVGRCGFSDREQLDWATAQRRVVVTFDDDFLVLADSGVTHSGIAYAFATKYTVGQLIHVLLLVHDVLTPEDMQNHVEFL
;
A
#
# COMPACT_ATOMS: atom_id res chain seq x y z
N MET A 1 -9.35 -11.01 -0.95
CA MET A 1 -10.80 -11.21 -1.15
C MET A 1 -11.66 -10.06 -0.59
N GLY A 2 -11.42 -9.56 0.63
CA GLY A 2 -12.32 -8.57 1.27
C GLY A 2 -12.47 -7.22 0.55
N LEU A 3 -11.36 -6.62 0.11
CA LEU A 3 -11.37 -5.37 -0.68
C LEU A 3 -11.91 -5.58 -2.09
N ARG A 4 -11.43 -6.60 -2.81
CA ARG A 4 -11.93 -6.96 -4.15
C ARG A 4 -13.44 -7.19 -4.20
N ARG A 5 -14.02 -7.85 -3.20
CA ARG A 5 -15.48 -8.05 -3.09
C ARG A 5 -16.27 -6.74 -2.99
N ARG A 6 -15.61 -5.63 -2.68
CA ARG A 6 -16.16 -4.28 -2.58
C ARG A 6 -15.76 -3.38 -3.76
N GLY A 7 -15.24 -3.97 -4.84
CA GLY A 7 -14.92 -3.26 -6.08
C GLY A 7 -13.56 -2.58 -6.13
N VAL A 8 -12.75 -2.69 -5.06
CA VAL A 8 -11.40 -2.11 -5.04
C VAL A 8 -10.45 -2.98 -5.88
N ASP A 9 -9.73 -2.36 -6.81
CA ASP A 9 -8.67 -3.02 -7.57
C ASP A 9 -7.45 -3.27 -6.69
N VAL A 10 -7.20 -4.53 -6.37
CA VAL A 10 -6.11 -4.95 -5.48
C VAL A 10 -5.38 -6.10 -6.12
N VAL A 11 -4.06 -6.09 -6.02
CA VAL A 11 -3.19 -7.23 -6.33
C VAL A 11 -2.22 -7.47 -5.19
N THR A 12 -1.80 -8.70 -5.01
CA THR A 12 -0.74 -9.09 -4.06
C THR A 12 0.56 -9.32 -4.80
N ALA A 13 1.70 -9.16 -4.14
CA ALA A 13 3.02 -9.44 -4.73
C ALA A 13 3.11 -10.87 -5.30
N ALA A 14 2.45 -11.85 -4.65
CA ALA A 14 2.38 -13.22 -5.15
C ALA A 14 1.65 -13.34 -6.49
N GLU A 15 0.49 -12.68 -6.64
CA GLU A 15 -0.31 -12.76 -7.87
C GLU A 15 0.37 -12.11 -9.08
N VAL A 16 1.24 -11.13 -8.84
CA VAL A 16 2.04 -10.49 -9.89
C VAL A 16 3.44 -11.09 -10.03
N GLY A 17 3.72 -12.22 -9.35
CA GLY A 17 4.98 -12.95 -9.48
C GLY A 17 6.20 -12.21 -8.92
N ARG A 18 5.99 -11.34 -7.92
CA ARG A 18 7.02 -10.47 -7.33
C ARG A 18 7.42 -10.87 -5.91
N CYS A 19 7.00 -12.03 -5.40
CA CYS A 19 7.51 -12.51 -4.12
C CYS A 19 9.05 -12.65 -4.16
N GLY A 20 9.73 -12.16 -3.12
CA GLY A 20 11.19 -12.20 -2.99
C GLY A 20 11.94 -11.04 -3.64
N PHE A 21 11.25 -10.12 -4.32
CA PHE A 21 11.84 -8.86 -4.78
C PHE A 21 11.99 -7.90 -3.60
N SER A 22 13.01 -7.05 -3.66
CA SER A 22 13.29 -6.05 -2.61
C SER A 22 12.19 -5.01 -2.48
N ASP A 23 12.09 -4.34 -1.33
CA ASP A 23 11.06 -3.32 -1.08
C ASP A 23 11.15 -2.17 -2.08
N ARG A 24 12.37 -1.80 -2.48
CA ARG A 24 12.61 -0.82 -3.53
C ARG A 24 11.99 -1.26 -4.86
N GLU A 25 12.23 -2.51 -5.27
CA GLU A 25 11.65 -3.04 -6.50
C GLU A 25 10.13 -3.16 -6.40
N GLN A 26 9.57 -3.49 -5.23
CA GLN A 26 8.11 -3.49 -5.02
C GLN A 26 7.54 -2.08 -5.19
N LEU A 27 8.17 -1.10 -4.54
CA LEU A 27 7.72 0.30 -4.54
C LEU A 27 7.80 0.92 -5.94
N ASP A 28 8.90 0.69 -6.66
CA ASP A 28 9.08 1.18 -8.04
C ASP A 28 8.01 0.57 -8.97
N TRP A 29 7.73 -0.74 -8.82
CA TRP A 29 6.71 -1.40 -9.62
C TRP A 29 5.31 -0.88 -9.30
N ALA A 30 4.95 -0.76 -8.02
CA ALA A 30 3.66 -0.24 -7.59
C ALA A 30 3.44 1.18 -8.13
N THR A 31 4.47 2.01 -8.08
CA THR A 31 4.48 3.37 -8.61
C THR A 31 4.27 3.39 -10.12
N ALA A 32 4.98 2.54 -10.87
CA ALA A 32 4.78 2.42 -12.33
C ALA A 32 3.36 1.96 -12.69
N GLN A 33 2.72 1.18 -11.82
CA GLN A 33 1.33 0.74 -11.97
C GLN A 33 0.30 1.72 -11.37
N ARG A 34 0.74 2.85 -10.81
CA ARG A 34 -0.10 3.83 -10.09
C ARG A 34 -0.88 3.20 -8.93
N ARG A 35 -0.19 2.41 -8.11
CA ARG A 35 -0.77 1.66 -6.99
C ARG A 35 -0.17 2.11 -5.67
N VAL A 36 -1.01 2.19 -4.65
CA VAL A 36 -0.60 2.34 -3.25
C VAL A 36 -0.08 0.99 -2.72
N VAL A 37 1.06 0.99 -2.04
CA VAL A 37 1.58 -0.19 -1.34
C VAL A 37 0.96 -0.26 0.05
N VAL A 38 0.36 -1.40 0.41
CA VAL A 38 -0.06 -1.68 1.80
C VAL A 38 0.97 -2.60 2.43
N THR A 39 1.56 -2.20 3.54
CA THR A 39 2.63 -2.96 4.19
C THR A 39 2.62 -2.83 5.70
N PHE A 40 3.28 -3.78 6.37
CA PHE A 40 3.63 -3.74 7.79
C PHE A 40 5.14 -3.58 8.01
N ASP A 41 5.91 -3.47 6.93
CA ASP A 41 7.37 -3.45 6.92
C ASP A 41 7.88 -2.01 6.94
N ASP A 42 8.67 -1.66 7.96
CA ASP A 42 9.18 -0.32 8.20
C ASP A 42 10.29 0.10 7.22
N ASP A 43 10.89 -0.84 6.49
CA ASP A 43 11.86 -0.53 5.43
C ASP A 43 11.24 0.33 4.31
N PHE A 44 9.91 0.24 4.10
CA PHE A 44 9.18 1.14 3.20
C PHE A 44 9.13 2.59 3.70
N LEU A 45 9.14 2.82 5.02
CA LEU A 45 9.18 4.16 5.60
C LEU A 45 10.54 4.81 5.35
N VAL A 46 11.62 4.03 5.48
CA VAL A 46 12.98 4.48 5.17
C VAL A 46 13.10 4.86 3.70
N LEU A 47 12.51 4.07 2.79
CA LEU A 47 12.49 4.39 1.36
C LEU A 47 11.73 5.69 1.06
N ALA A 48 10.57 5.89 1.67
CA ALA A 48 9.81 7.12 1.52
C ALA A 48 10.59 8.35 2.03
N ASP A 49 11.17 8.27 3.23
CA ASP A 49 11.97 9.34 3.82
C ASP A 49 13.23 9.68 3.00
N SER A 50 13.79 8.68 2.30
CA SER A 50 14.93 8.87 1.39
C SER A 50 14.58 9.62 0.09
N GLY A 51 13.31 9.98 -0.12
CA GLY A 51 12.85 10.77 -1.27
C GLY A 51 12.53 9.95 -2.51
N VAL A 52 12.37 8.62 -2.38
CA VAL A 52 11.91 7.78 -3.50
C VAL A 52 10.49 8.19 -3.86
N THR A 53 10.25 8.50 -5.14
CA THR A 53 8.91 8.83 -5.62
C THR A 53 8.01 7.60 -5.58
N HIS A 54 6.81 7.73 -5.05
CA HIS A 54 5.84 6.64 -4.98
C HIS A 54 4.39 7.09 -5.11
N SER A 55 3.53 6.21 -5.63
CA SER A 55 2.08 6.49 -5.73
C SER A 55 1.32 6.38 -4.40
N GLY A 56 2.04 6.13 -3.31
CA GLY A 56 1.51 6.15 -1.95
C GLY A 56 1.86 4.88 -1.18
N ILE A 57 1.97 5.00 0.14
CA ILE A 57 2.19 3.87 1.05
C ILE A 57 1.14 3.96 2.15
N ALA A 58 0.40 2.89 2.37
CA ALA A 58 -0.49 2.74 3.52
C ALA A 58 0.19 1.78 4.51
N TYR A 59 0.78 2.35 5.55
CA TYR A 59 1.55 1.60 6.54
C TYR A 59 0.63 1.23 7.71
N ALA A 60 0.46 -0.06 7.95
CA ALA A 60 -0.27 -0.57 9.10
C ALA A 60 0.70 -1.12 10.16
N PHE A 61 0.32 -1.03 11.42
CA PHE A 61 1.04 -1.73 12.49
C PHE A 61 0.54 -3.17 12.59
N ALA A 62 1.45 -4.14 12.51
CA ALA A 62 1.13 -5.57 12.39
C ALA A 62 0.13 -6.12 13.42
N THR A 63 0.11 -5.56 14.64
CA THR A 63 -0.74 -6.02 15.74
C THR A 63 -1.96 -5.12 16.01
N LYS A 64 -2.10 -4.01 15.29
CA LYS A 64 -3.14 -3.01 15.57
C LYS A 64 -4.52 -3.44 15.07
N TYR A 65 -4.57 -4.19 13.97
CA TYR A 65 -5.83 -4.52 13.29
C TYR A 65 -6.04 -6.01 13.08
N THR A 66 -7.27 -6.46 13.33
CA THR A 66 -7.76 -7.69 12.69
C THR A 66 -7.87 -7.48 11.17
N VAL A 67 -7.90 -8.57 10.41
CA VAL A 67 -8.09 -8.52 8.95
C VAL A 67 -9.35 -7.72 8.56
N GLY A 68 -10.46 -7.91 9.28
CA GLY A 68 -11.70 -7.20 9.02
C GLY A 68 -11.60 -5.69 9.25
N GLN A 69 -10.93 -5.28 10.33
CA GLN A 69 -10.68 -3.86 10.63
C GLN A 69 -9.75 -3.23 9.58
N LEU A 70 -8.67 -3.92 9.20
CA LEU A 70 -7.76 -3.42 8.17
C LEU A 70 -8.46 -3.23 6.82
N ILE A 71 -9.33 -4.18 6.43
CA ILE A 71 -10.16 -4.00 5.23
C ILE A 71 -11.04 -2.75 5.35
N HIS A 72 -11.64 -2.50 6.51
CA HIS A 72 -12.51 -1.34 6.69
C HIS A 72 -11.74 -0.01 6.62
N VAL A 73 -10.58 0.07 7.28
CA VAL A 73 -9.72 1.25 7.24
C VAL A 73 -9.20 1.52 5.82
N LEU A 74 -8.78 0.47 5.10
CA LEU A 74 -8.33 0.61 3.71
C LEU A 74 -9.43 1.07 2.75
N LEU A 75 -10.69 0.71 3.01
CA LEU A 75 -11.82 1.25 2.25
C LEU A 75 -12.01 2.74 2.53
N LEU A 76 -11.90 3.17 3.79
CA LEU A 76 -12.00 4.58 4.13
C LEU A 76 -10.92 5.40 3.42
N VAL A 77 -9.67 4.91 3.43
CA VAL A 77 -8.55 5.53 2.69
C VAL A 77 -8.89 5.64 1.20
N HIS A 78 -9.35 4.56 0.58
CA HIS A 78 -9.76 4.54 -0.83
C HIS A 78 -10.91 5.51 -1.16
N ASP A 79 -11.88 5.65 -0.26
CA ASP A 79 -13.08 6.47 -0.49
C ASP A 79 -12.85 7.96 -0.22
N VAL A 80 -11.83 8.30 0.57
CA VAL A 80 -11.55 9.68 1.00
C VAL A 80 -10.37 10.29 0.27
N LEU A 81 -9.29 9.53 0.04
CA LEU A 81 -8.06 10.04 -0.56
C LEU A 81 -8.03 9.79 -2.07
N THR A 82 -7.65 10.84 -2.80
CA THR A 82 -7.43 10.76 -4.25
C THR A 82 -6.03 10.22 -4.57
N PRO A 83 -5.78 9.76 -5.81
CA PRO A 83 -4.42 9.42 -6.25
C PRO A 83 -3.41 10.56 -6.05
N GLU A 84 -3.86 11.81 -6.23
CA GLU A 84 -3.04 13.01 -6.03
C GLU A 84 -2.69 13.22 -4.54
N ASP A 85 -3.64 12.97 -3.63
CA ASP A 85 -3.38 13.04 -2.18
C ASP A 85 -2.37 11.98 -1.73
N MET A 86 -2.36 10.82 -2.39
CA MET A 86 -1.47 9.71 -2.06
C MET A 86 -0.07 9.83 -2.67
N GLN A 87 0.14 10.73 -3.64
CA GLN A 87 1.42 10.87 -4.32
C GLN A 87 2.52 11.31 -3.34
N ASN A 88 3.55 10.49 -3.18
CA ASN A 88 4.64 10.65 -2.21
C ASN A 88 4.17 10.79 -0.75
N HIS A 89 2.96 10.30 -0.45
CA HIS A 89 2.38 10.33 0.89
C HIS A 89 2.43 8.96 1.56
N VAL A 90 2.67 8.96 2.87
CA VAL A 90 2.57 7.79 3.73
C VAL A 90 1.38 7.96 4.66
N GLU A 91 0.36 7.14 4.45
CA GLU A 91 -0.83 7.09 5.29
C GLU A 91 -0.63 6.06 6.40
N PHE A 92 -0.60 6.52 7.65
CA PHE A 92 -0.45 5.65 8.83
C PHE A 92 -1.82 5.14 9.27
N LEU A 93 -2.03 3.85 9.07
CA LEU A 93 -3.30 3.19 9.40
C LEU A 93 -3.41 2.91 10.88
#